data_AF-A0A2P7QY10-F1
#
_entry.id   AF-A0A2P7QY10-F1
#
_cell.length_a   1.000
_cell.length_b   1.000
_cell.length_c   1.000
_cell.angle_alpha   90.00
_cell.angle_beta   90.00
_cell.angle_gamma   90.00
#
_symmetry.space_group_name_H-M   'P 1'
#
loop_
_entity.id
_entity.type
_entity.pdbx_description
1 polymer ?
#
loop_
_entity_poly.entity_id
_entity_poly.type
_entity_poly.pdbx_seq_one_letter_code
_entity_poly.pdbx_strand_id
1 'polypeptide(L)' 'MTEPVTIALSGADLAELRAWAETSERDLESLLQEAVQEYLQRGRAWIADTRKAEASPFHDLARLEAELRARRAHPRRA' A
#
# COMPACT_ATOMS: atom_id res chain seq x y z
N MET A 1 -17.42 15.81 4.80
CA MET A 1 -17.75 15.57 6.22
C MET A 1 -16.76 14.55 6.75
N THR A 2 -16.19 14.80 7.92
CA THR A 2 -15.34 13.84 8.64
C THR A 2 -16.14 13.26 9.79
N GLU A 3 -15.99 11.95 10.02
CA GLU A 3 -16.62 11.25 11.14
C GLU A 3 -15.53 10.83 12.15
N PRO A 4 -15.75 10.98 13.46
CA PRO A 4 -14.80 10.53 14.46
C PRO A 4 -14.74 9.00 14.50
N VAL A 5 -13.53 8.46 14.58
CA VAL A 5 -13.27 7.01 14.66
C VAL A 5 -12.54 6.71 15.97
N THR A 6 -12.99 5.70 16.69
CA THR A 6 -12.28 5.19 17.88
C THR A 6 -11.32 4.08 17.46
N ILE A 7 -10.05 4.21 17.87
CA ILE A 7 -8.99 3.23 17.59
C ILE A 7 -8.50 2.68 18.92
N ALA A 8 -8.41 1.36 19.01
CA ALA A 8 -7.80 0.69 20.16
C ALA A 8 -6.28 0.57 19.93
N LEU A 9 -5.49 1.07 20.87
CA LEU A 9 -4.03 0.97 20.87
C LEU A 9 -3.57 0.28 22.15
N SER A 10 -2.44 -0.44 22.07
CA SER A 10 -1.81 -0.92 23.30
C SER A 10 -1.25 0.26 24.10
N GLY A 11 -1.08 0.06 25.42
CA GLY A 11 -0.48 1.09 26.27
C GLY A 11 0.96 1.44 25.86
N ALA A 12 1.70 0.47 25.30
CA ALA A 12 3.06 0.67 24.82
C ALA A 12 3.07 1.55 23.56
N ASP A 13 2.24 1.23 22.56
CA ASP A 13 2.17 2.01 21.31
C ASP A 13 1.71 3.45 21.58
N LEU A 14 0.75 3.62 22.48
CA LEU A 14 0.28 4.96 22.88
C LEU A 14 1.39 5.76 23.56
N ALA A 15 2.22 5.13 24.40
CA ALA A 15 3.34 5.80 25.05
C ALA A 15 4.42 6.22 24.05
N GLU A 16 4.75 5.36 23.08
CA GLU A 16 5.69 5.66 22.01
C GLU A 16 5.20 6.83 21.13
N LEU A 17 3.94 6.80 20.72
CA LEU A 17 3.33 7.89 19.94
C LEU A 17 3.31 9.21 20.70
N ARG A 18 3.07 9.19 22.02
CA ARG A 18 3.14 10.39 22.86
C ARG A 18 4.54 10.95 22.94
N ALA A 19 5.55 10.10 23.16
CA ALA A 19 6.94 10.54 23.18
C ALA A 19 7.37 11.13 21.83
N TRP A 20 6.89 10.55 20.72
CA TRP A 20 7.15 11.08 19.39
C TRP A 20 6.43 12.42 19.15
N ALA A 21 5.18 12.55 19.60
CA ALA A 21 4.42 13.80 19.56
C ALA A 21 5.13 14.93 20.31
N GLU A 22 5.60 14.65 21.52
CA GLU A 22 6.38 15.59 22.35
C GLU A 22 7.68 16.01 21.64
N THR A 23 8.43 15.06 21.09
CA THR A 23 9.70 15.34 20.41
C THR A 23 9.52 16.12 19.10
N SER A 24 8.40 15.91 18.41
CA SER A 24 8.13 16.55 17.12
C SER A 24 7.41 17.89 17.25
N GLU A 25 7.04 18.31 18.47
CA GLU A 25 6.16 19.45 18.73
C GLU A 25 4.82 19.36 17.98
N ARG A 26 4.33 18.13 17.77
CA ARG A 26 3.09 17.84 17.05
C ARG A 26 2.04 17.30 18.01
N ASP A 27 0.78 17.57 17.74
CA ASP A 27 -0.29 16.97 18.49
C ASP A 27 -0.47 15.48 18.11
N LEU A 28 -0.81 14.68 19.11
CA LEU A 28 -0.99 13.23 18.95
C LEU A 28 -2.10 12.89 17.96
N GLU A 29 -3.16 13.70 17.90
CA GLU A 29 -4.29 13.47 17.01
C GLU A 29 -3.88 13.61 15.55
N SER A 30 -3.17 14.68 15.18
CA SER A 30 -2.65 14.90 13.82
C SER A 30 -1.69 13.78 13.40
N LEU A 31 -0.84 13.30 14.32
CA LEU A 31 0.05 12.17 14.05
C LEU A 31 -0.74 10.88 13.75
N LEU A 32 -1.78 10.60 14.55
CA LEU A 32 -2.66 9.46 14.31
C LEU A 32 -3.44 9.59 13.01
N GLN A 33 -3.95 10.79 12.70
CA GLN A 33 -4.65 11.06 11.46
C GLN A 33 -3.75 10.82 10.23
N GLU A 34 -2.51 11.29 10.28
CA GLU A 34 -1.52 11.07 9.21
C GLU A 34 -1.20 9.58 9.06
N ALA A 35 -0.89 8.88 10.16
CA ALA A 35 -0.59 7.45 10.12
C ALA A 35 -1.76 6.63 9.55
N VAL A 36 -3.00 6.97 9.92
CA VAL A 36 -4.21 6.34 9.38
C VAL A 36 -4.37 6.65 7.89
N GLN A 37 -4.13 7.89 7.45
CA GLN A 37 -4.21 8.26 6.04
C GLN A 37 -3.20 7.47 5.19
N GLU A 38 -1.96 7.36 5.64
CA GLU A 38 -0.92 6.58 4.96
C GLU A 38 -1.30 5.10 4.88
N TYR A 39 -1.75 4.51 5.98
CA TYR A 39 -2.21 3.13 6.02
C TYR A 39 -3.34 2.89 5.01
N LEU A 40 -4.35 3.77 4.98
CA LEU A 40 -5.46 3.66 4.05
C LEU A 40 -5.02 3.86 2.60
N GLN A 41 -4.08 4.76 2.33
CA GLN A 41 -3.54 4.95 0.98
C GLN A 41 -2.82 3.69 0.50
N ARG A 42 -2.00 3.08 1.35
CA ARG A 42 -1.33 1.81 1.06
C ARG A 42 -2.33 0.68 0.82
N GLY A 43 -3.36 0.58 1.65
CA GLY A 43 -4.44 -0.37 1.47
C GLY A 43 -5.17 -0.21 0.14
N ARG A 44 -5.49 1.03 -0.26
CA ARG A 44 -6.10 1.33 -1.57
C ARG A 44 -5.20 0.93 -2.75
N ALA A 45 -3.90 1.21 -2.65
CA ALA A 45 -2.94 0.81 -3.69
C ALA A 45 -2.88 -0.71 -3.83
N TRP A 46 -2.77 -1.42 -2.70
CA TRP A 46 -2.78 -2.89 -2.69
C TRP A 46 -4.06 -3.47 -3.30
N ILE A 47 -5.23 -2.95 -2.93
CA ILE A 47 -6.52 -3.37 -3.52
C ILE A 47 -6.54 -3.13 -5.03
N ALA A 48 -6.03 -1.99 -5.49
CA ALA A 48 -5.98 -1.67 -6.91
C ALA A 48 -5.07 -2.65 -7.68
N ASP A 49 -3.90 -2.98 -7.11
CA ASP A 49 -2.97 -3.95 -7.69
C ASP A 49 -3.58 -5.36 -7.74
N THR A 50 -4.25 -5.79 -6.68
CA THR A 50 -4.97 -7.08 -6.66
C THR A 50 -6.05 -7.12 -7.73
N ARG A 51 -6.90 -6.10 -7.82
CA ARG A 51 -7.94 -6.03 -8.87
C ARG A 51 -7.35 -6.04 -10.27
N LYS A 52 -6.21 -5.38 -10.47
CA LYS A 52 -5.49 -5.39 -11.75
C LYS A 52 -4.95 -6.78 -12.08
N ALA A 53 -4.42 -7.49 -11.08
CA ALA A 53 -3.94 -8.86 -11.24
C ALA A 53 -5.10 -9.83 -11.56
N GLU A 54 -6.23 -9.72 -10.85
CA GLU A 54 -7.43 -10.52 -11.08
C GLU A 54 -8.09 -10.25 -12.43
N ALA A 55 -8.09 -9.00 -12.89
CA ALA A 55 -8.59 -8.62 -14.21
C ALA A 55 -7.60 -8.98 -15.34
N SER A 56 -6.35 -9.30 -15.01
CA SER A 56 -5.39 -9.75 -16.00
C SER A 56 -5.83 -11.12 -16.51
N PRO A 57 -5.92 -11.33 -17.83
CA PRO A 57 -6.22 -12.66 -18.34
C PRO A 57 -5.16 -13.61 -17.79
N PHE A 58 -5.59 -14.68 -17.11
CA PHE A 58 -4.69 -15.77 -16.74
C PHE A 58 -4.02 -16.24 -18.04
N HIS A 59 -2.80 -15.78 -18.29
CA HIS A 59 -2.04 -16.24 -19.42
C HIS A 59 -1.74 -17.70 -19.13
N ASP A 60 -2.28 -18.61 -19.95
CA ASP A 60 -1.82 -19.99 -20.00
C ASP A 60 -0.29 -19.97 -19.98
N LEU A 61 0.32 -20.65 -19.00
CA LEU A 61 1.75 -20.61 -18.76
C LEU A 61 2.52 -20.94 -20.06
N ALA A 62 2.00 -21.88 -20.85
CA ALA A 62 2.57 -22.24 -22.15
C ALA A 62 2.55 -21.07 -23.15
N ARG A 63 1.47 -20.28 -23.15
CA ARG A 63 1.32 -19.10 -24.01
C ARG A 63 2.22 -17.94 -23.55
N LEU A 64 2.35 -17.73 -22.25
CA LEU A 64 3.26 -16.72 -21.68
C LEU A 64 4.73 -17.06 -22.01
N GLU A 65 5.12 -18.32 -21.88
CA GLU A 65 6.46 -18.78 -22.23
C GLU A 65 6.76 -18.63 -23.73
N ALA A 66 5.79 -18.91 -24.59
CA ALA A 66 5.95 -18.71 -26.04
C ALA A 66 6.14 -17.22 -26.38
N GLU A 67 5.37 -16.33 -25.76
CA GLU A 67 5.47 -14.89 -25.98
C GLU A 67 6.80 -14.31 -25.45
N LEU A 68 7.25 -14.74 -24.27
CA LEU A 68 8.55 -14.34 -23.72
C LEU A 68 9.72 -14.86 -24.58
N ARG A 69 9.63 -16.09 -25.10
CA ARG A 69 10.61 -16.64 -26.05
C ARG A 69 10.66 -15.82 -27.34
N ALA A 70 9.51 -15.48 -27.92
CA ALA A 70 9.43 -14.66 -29.13
C ALA A 70 10.02 -13.25 -28.91
N ARG A 71 9.75 -12.61 -27.75
CA ARG A 71 10.33 -11.30 -27.39
C ARG A 71 11.85 -11.36 -27.20
N ARG A 72 12.39 -12.45 -26.65
CA ARG A 72 13.84 -12.66 -26.52
C ARG A 72 14.52 -12.94 -27.87
N ALA A 73 13.84 -13.59 -28.80
CA ALA A 73 14.35 -13.87 -30.14
C ALA A 73 14.39 -12.63 -31.04
N HIS A 74 13.53 -11.63 -30.78
CA HIS A 74 13.55 -10.34 -31.45
C HIS A 74 13.71 -9.20 -30.44
N PRO A 75 14.95 -8.95 -29.95
CA PRO A 75 15.23 -7.69 -29.30
C PRO A 75 14.94 -6.60 -30.32
N ARG A 76 13.97 -5.72 -30.02
CA ARG A 76 13.73 -4.54 -30.84
C ARG A 76 15.08 -3.84 -31.02
N ARG A 77 15.56 -3.76 -32.27
CA ARG A 77 16.67 -2.87 -32.62
C ARG A 77 16.22 -1.48 -32.19
N ALA A 78 16.86 -0.96 -31.14
CA ALA A 78 16.84 0.46 -30.82
C ALA A 78 17.56 1.24 -31.94
#